data_AF-A0A3G8X3P8-F1
#
_entry.id   AF-A0A3G8X3P8-F1
#
_cell.length_a   1.000
_cell.length_b   1.000
_cell.length_c   1.000
_cell.angle_alpha   90.00
_cell.angle_beta   90.00
_cell.angle_gamma   90.00
#
_symmetry.space_group_name_H-M   'P 1'
#
loop_
_entity.id
_entity.type
_entity.pdbx_description
1 polymer ?
#
loop_
_entity_poly.entity_id
_entity_poly.type
_entity_poly.pdbx_seq_one_letter_code
_entity_poly.pdbx_strand_id
1 'polypeptide(L)'
;MLDGVEEYRKRVDVVSLEEVRSEANTLLENNGIRLYILIDDLDRLTPTEITTLFQILKVNLNLSNTIFLMAYDKQVIIQALEKEYGVNGEQYLEKIIQVDFHIPQISEAQMEQLFFDRMRTLLSRISCPFNATAFRSVWKIHGLKEFFKSVRDLNRYFNNLIFSLPNIAWEVNQFDFLVLEAIKTFDAETYHRMYSNIIEINRKGIWESISLDKAFISQ
;
A
#
# COMPACT_ATOMS: atom_id res chain seq x y z
N MET A 1 32.74 2.86 -11.76
CA MET A 1 31.53 3.32 -11.01
C MET A 1 31.79 3.50 -9.51
N LEU A 2 32.97 3.10 -8.99
CA LEU A 2 33.34 3.27 -7.58
C LEU A 2 34.35 4.40 -7.33
N ASP A 3 34.97 4.97 -8.38
CA ASP A 3 36.00 6.01 -8.24
C ASP A 3 35.45 7.33 -7.67
N GLY A 4 34.20 7.66 -7.97
CA GLY A 4 33.56 8.90 -7.48
C GLY A 4 33.29 8.91 -5.97
N VAL A 5 33.11 7.75 -5.34
CA VAL A 5 32.81 7.64 -3.89
C VAL A 5 34.09 7.83 -3.06
N GLU A 6 35.22 7.32 -3.56
CA GLU A 6 36.54 7.48 -2.93
C GLU A 6 37.09 8.91 -3.10
N GLU A 7 36.83 9.54 -4.24
CA GLU A 7 37.19 10.94 -4.49
C GLU A 7 36.34 11.89 -3.62
N TYR A 8 35.06 11.57 -3.40
CA TYR A 8 34.21 12.28 -2.45
C TYR A 8 34.74 12.15 -1.01
N ARG A 9 35.12 10.94 -0.58
CA ARG A 9 35.71 10.69 0.75
C ARG A 9 36.98 11.49 1.00
N LYS A 10 37.86 11.66 0.00
CA LYS A 10 39.10 12.46 0.14
C LYS A 10 38.87 13.97 0.26
N ARG A 11 37.76 14.51 -0.27
CA ARG A 11 37.39 15.92 -0.10
C ARG A 11 36.75 16.23 1.26
N VAL A 12 36.17 15.22 1.91
CA VAL A 12 35.42 15.38 3.17
C VAL A 12 36.30 15.69 4.38
N ASP A 13 37.61 15.47 4.32
CA ASP A 13 38.53 15.76 5.45
C ASP A 13 38.84 17.25 5.68
N VAL A 14 38.29 18.19 4.87
CA VAL A 14 38.61 19.63 4.98
C VAL A 14 37.39 20.56 4.91
N VAL A 15 36.18 20.07 4.61
CA VAL A 15 35.00 20.94 4.46
C VAL A 15 34.02 20.69 5.60
N SER A 16 33.71 21.74 6.36
CA SER A 16 32.72 21.69 7.43
C SER A 16 31.31 21.47 6.88
N LEU A 17 30.45 20.83 7.68
CA LEU A 17 29.02 20.66 7.34
C LEU A 17 28.31 21.99 7.07
N GLU A 18 28.75 23.07 7.73
CA GLU A 18 28.23 24.42 7.50
C GLU A 18 28.61 24.98 6.13
N GLU A 19 29.85 24.77 5.68
CA GLU A 19 30.30 25.21 4.35
C GLU A 19 29.55 24.48 3.24
N VAL A 20 29.41 23.16 3.34
CA VAL A 20 28.63 22.37 2.35
C VAL A 20 27.18 22.84 2.31
N ARG A 21 26.59 23.11 3.47
CA ARG A 21 25.21 23.57 3.56
C ARG A 21 25.03 24.99 3.01
N SER A 22 25.98 25.87 3.26
CA SER A 22 25.99 27.24 2.74
C SER A 22 26.10 27.24 1.20
N GLU A 23 26.99 26.40 0.66
CA GLU A 23 27.12 26.22 -0.78
C GLU A 23 25.83 25.68 -1.41
N ALA A 24 25.25 24.63 -0.81
CA ALA A 24 23.98 24.07 -1.26
C ALA A 24 22.85 25.11 -1.25
N ASN A 25 22.72 25.91 -0.18
CA ASN A 25 21.72 26.98 -0.10
C ASN A 25 21.94 28.05 -1.17
N THR A 26 23.20 28.47 -1.37
CA THR A 26 23.55 29.45 -2.39
C THR A 26 23.16 28.96 -3.79
N LEU A 27 23.41 27.68 -4.09
CA LEU A 27 23.00 27.07 -5.35
C LEU A 27 21.47 27.02 -5.50
N LEU A 28 20.76 26.60 -4.46
CA LEU A 28 19.29 26.50 -4.49
C LEU A 28 18.61 27.87 -4.63
N GLU A 29 19.17 28.91 -4.00
CA GLU A 29 18.68 30.28 -4.10
C GLU A 29 18.98 30.91 -5.45
N ASN A 30 20.24 30.85 -5.90
CA ASN A 30 20.68 31.51 -7.15
C ASN A 30 20.00 30.94 -8.39
N ASN A 31 19.67 29.65 -8.39
CA ASN A 31 19.01 29.01 -9.53
C ASN A 31 17.48 29.11 -9.45
N GLY A 32 16.91 29.61 -8.34
CA GLY A 32 15.46 29.66 -8.14
C GLY A 32 14.78 28.29 -8.16
N ILE A 33 15.54 27.21 -7.95
CA ILE A 33 15.05 25.83 -8.05
C ILE A 33 14.38 25.46 -6.74
N ARG A 34 13.15 24.93 -6.80
CA ARG A 34 12.47 24.31 -5.66
C ARG A 34 12.76 22.81 -5.64
N LEU A 35 13.41 22.33 -4.59
CA LEU A 35 13.74 20.93 -4.40
C LEU A 35 12.66 20.23 -3.58
N TYR A 36 12.08 19.15 -4.11
CA TYR A 36 11.13 18.30 -3.39
C TYR A 36 11.81 16.97 -3.05
N ILE A 37 11.90 16.65 -1.76
CA ILE A 37 12.47 15.40 -1.26
C ILE A 37 11.32 14.57 -0.70
N LEU A 38 11.00 13.46 -1.38
CA LEU A 38 9.98 12.51 -0.94
C LEU A 38 10.64 11.36 -0.20
N ILE A 39 10.14 11.05 0.99
CA ILE A 39 10.61 9.96 1.84
C ILE A 39 9.41 9.07 2.15
N ASP A 40 9.48 7.81 1.77
CA ASP A 40 8.42 6.81 1.93
C ASP A 40 8.96 5.56 2.66
N ASP A 41 8.06 4.66 3.08
CA ASP A 41 8.37 3.40 3.77
C ASP A 41 9.17 3.57 5.09
N LEU A 42 8.96 4.68 5.80
CA LEU A 42 9.64 4.97 7.08
C LEU A 42 9.33 3.95 8.18
N ASP A 43 8.14 3.35 8.13
CA ASP A 43 7.65 2.34 9.06
C ASP A 43 8.32 0.96 8.88
N ARG A 44 9.10 0.75 7.82
CA ARG A 44 9.89 -0.49 7.63
C ARG A 44 11.23 -0.47 8.32
N LEU A 45 11.66 0.70 8.79
CA LEU A 45 12.94 0.88 9.46
C LEU A 45 12.84 0.38 10.91
N THR A 46 13.97 -0.08 11.43
CA THR A 46 14.10 -0.40 12.86
C THR A 46 13.99 0.89 13.70
N PRO A 47 13.62 0.80 14.99
CA PRO A 47 13.54 1.98 15.85
C PRO A 47 14.80 2.84 15.85
N THR A 48 15.98 2.22 15.85
CA THR A 48 17.29 2.89 15.80
C THR A 48 17.54 3.60 14.46
N GLU A 49 17.11 3.01 13.35
CA GLU A 49 17.21 3.64 12.02
C GLU A 49 16.25 4.82 11.89
N ILE A 50 15.01 4.68 12.39
CA ILE A 50 14.02 5.75 12.44
C ILE A 50 14.61 6.95 13.18
N THR A 51 15.12 6.73 14.39
CA THR A 51 15.63 7.83 15.22
C THR A 51 16.86 8.50 14.61
N THR A 52 17.77 7.73 14.03
CA THR A 52 18.92 8.24 13.27
C THR A 52 18.48 9.11 12.09
N LEU A 53 17.48 8.67 11.33
CA LEU A 53 16.94 9.45 10.22
C LEU A 53 16.34 10.77 10.71
N PHE A 54 15.55 10.76 11.78
CA PHE A 54 14.96 11.97 12.33
C PHE A 54 16.02 12.95 12.87
N GLN A 55 17.14 12.46 13.42
CA GLN A 55 18.27 13.30 13.78
C GLN A 55 18.90 13.98 12.55
N ILE A 56 19.13 13.20 11.49
CA ILE A 56 19.67 13.73 10.22
C ILE A 56 18.72 14.77 9.64
N LEU A 57 17.42 14.47 9.60
CA LEU A 57 16.41 15.41 9.12
C LEU A 57 16.43 16.69 9.96
N LYS A 58 16.40 16.60 11.29
CA LYS A 58 16.45 17.79 12.15
C LYS A 58 17.64 18.71 11.85
N VAL A 59 18.79 18.17 11.46
CA VAL A 59 19.98 18.94 11.09
C VAL A 59 19.88 19.51 9.66
N ASN A 60 19.28 18.78 8.72
CA ASN A 60 19.27 19.09 7.29
C ASN A 60 17.97 19.75 6.78
N LEU A 61 16.90 19.81 7.58
CA LEU A 61 15.59 20.36 7.19
C LEU A 61 15.59 21.87 6.92
N ASN A 62 16.71 22.56 7.17
CA ASN A 62 16.83 24.01 7.02
C ASN A 62 17.69 24.36 5.78
N LEU A 63 17.32 23.77 4.64
CA LEU A 63 17.84 24.10 3.31
C LEU A 63 16.86 25.04 2.59
N SER A 64 17.39 26.07 1.92
CA SER A 64 16.59 27.03 1.16
C SER A 64 15.88 26.37 -0.01
N ASN A 65 14.69 26.85 -0.36
CA ASN A 65 13.86 26.34 -1.45
C ASN A 65 13.62 24.81 -1.44
N THR A 66 13.67 24.16 -0.27
CA THR A 66 13.54 22.71 -0.14
C THR A 66 12.27 22.32 0.63
N ILE A 67 11.52 21.35 0.12
CA ILE A 67 10.32 20.79 0.75
C ILE A 67 10.52 19.30 0.96
N PHE A 68 10.38 18.85 2.20
CA PHE A 68 10.41 17.44 2.57
C PHE A 68 8.97 16.93 2.72
N LEU A 69 8.62 15.90 1.96
CA LEU A 69 7.34 15.20 2.09
C LEU A 69 7.62 13.79 2.61
N MET A 70 7.06 13.46 3.77
CA MET A 70 7.28 12.18 4.43
C MET A 70 5.98 11.40 4.53
N ALA A 71 6.00 10.14 4.10
CA ALA A 71 4.93 9.19 4.30
C ALA A 71 5.36 8.17 5.38
N TYR A 72 4.55 8.04 6.43
CA TYR A 72 4.84 7.17 7.57
C TYR A 72 3.56 6.79 8.32
N ASP A 73 3.62 5.66 9.04
CA ASP A 73 2.65 5.36 10.09
C ASP A 73 3.03 6.12 11.37
N LYS A 74 2.21 7.11 11.73
CA LYS A 74 2.46 7.97 12.90
C LYS A 74 2.63 7.18 14.20
N GLN A 75 1.88 6.11 14.41
CA GLN A 75 1.96 5.33 15.64
C GLN A 75 3.25 4.51 15.72
N VAL A 76 3.69 3.94 14.59
CA VAL A 76 4.96 3.23 14.51
C VAL A 76 6.13 4.15 14.84
N ILE A 77 6.13 5.37 14.29
CA ILE A 77 7.18 6.36 14.54
C ILE A 77 7.19 6.85 15.99
N ILE A 78 6.01 7.15 16.57
CA ILE A 78 5.91 7.55 17.99
C ILE A 78 6.49 6.47 18.89
N GLN A 79 6.10 5.21 18.69
CA GLN A 79 6.58 4.07 19.48
C GLN A 79 8.09 3.86 19.34
N ALA A 80 8.63 4.01 18.12
CA ALA A 80 10.05 3.92 17.87
C ALA A 80 10.85 5.01 18.63
N LEU A 81 10.38 6.25 18.59
CA LEU A 81 11.00 7.38 19.28
C LEU A 81 10.92 7.24 20.80
N GLU A 82 9.77 6.80 21.32
CA GLU A 82 9.57 6.52 22.75
C GLU A 82 10.50 5.43 23.27
N LYS A 83 10.63 4.34 22.50
CA LYS A 83 11.47 3.20 22.85
C LYS A 83 12.96 3.56 22.93
N GLU A 84 13.46 4.35 21.98
CA GLU A 84 14.89 4.68 21.89
C GLU A 84 15.32 5.84 22.78
N TYR A 85 14.48 6.88 22.93
CA TYR A 85 14.85 8.08 23.69
C TYR A 85 14.20 8.18 25.06
N GLY A 86 13.19 7.36 25.38
CA GLY A 86 12.42 7.47 26.63
C GLY A 86 11.67 8.81 26.76
N VAL A 87 11.44 9.50 25.65
CA VAL A 87 10.72 10.78 25.59
C VAL A 87 9.37 10.58 24.92
N ASN A 88 8.44 11.52 25.11
CA ASN A 88 7.18 11.52 24.38
C ASN A 88 7.43 11.65 22.86
N GLY A 89 7.13 10.60 22.10
CA GLY A 89 7.41 10.52 20.67
C GLY A 89 6.58 11.50 19.84
N GLU A 90 5.35 11.80 20.28
CA GLU A 90 4.46 12.75 19.62
C GLU A 90 5.02 14.17 19.70
N GLN A 91 5.44 14.62 20.88
CA GLN A 91 6.10 15.93 21.07
C GLN A 91 7.43 16.03 20.33
N TYR A 92 8.12 14.91 20.12
CA TYR A 92 9.34 14.90 19.31
C TYR A 92 9.00 15.11 17.83
N LEU A 93 7.98 14.41 17.33
CA LEU A 93 7.52 14.50 15.95
C LEU A 93 7.03 15.91 15.61
N GLU A 94 6.28 16.57 16.50
CA GLU A 94 5.82 17.96 16.34
C GLU A 94 6.95 18.98 16.15
N LYS A 95 8.17 18.69 16.65
CA LYS A 95 9.33 19.58 16.47
C LYS A 95 9.94 19.50 15.07
N ILE A 96 9.62 18.45 14.32
CA ILE A 96 10.23 18.14 13.02
C ILE A 96 9.19 18.31 11.91
N ILE A 97 7.96 17.85 12.13
CA ILE A 97 6.86 17.93 11.18
C ILE A 97 6.13 19.25 11.36
N GLN A 98 6.33 20.18 10.42
CA GLN A 98 5.66 21.48 10.44
C GLN A 98 4.18 21.39 10.09
N VAL A 99 3.82 20.49 9.17
CA VAL A 99 2.46 20.27 8.72
C VAL A 99 2.22 18.77 8.62
N ASP A 100 1.26 18.28 9.39
CA ASP A 100 0.84 16.88 9.40
C ASP A 100 -0.47 16.72 8.61
N PHE A 101 -0.52 15.77 7.68
CA PHE A 101 -1.69 15.48 6.85
C PHE A 101 -2.13 14.04 7.06
N HIS A 102 -3.34 13.86 7.57
CA HIS A 102 -3.94 12.53 7.69
C HIS A 102 -4.70 12.16 6.41
N ILE A 103 -4.33 11.04 5.80
CA ILE A 103 -5.05 10.50 4.64
C ILE A 103 -6.33 9.82 5.15
N PRO A 104 -7.53 10.28 4.75
CA PRO A 104 -8.77 9.68 5.19
C PRO A 104 -8.94 8.27 4.61
N GLN A 105 -9.65 7.43 5.36
CA GLN A 105 -10.08 6.13 4.86
C GLN A 105 -11.06 6.29 3.69
N ILE A 106 -10.98 5.38 2.73
CA ILE A 106 -11.91 5.35 1.61
C ILE A 106 -13.30 4.94 2.10
N SER A 107 -14.35 5.64 1.67
CA SER A 107 -15.72 5.23 1.99
C SER A 107 -16.11 3.95 1.22
N GLU A 108 -17.04 3.16 1.77
CA GLU A 108 -17.59 1.99 1.06
C GLU A 108 -18.12 2.35 -0.34
N ALA A 109 -18.79 3.51 -0.47
CA ALA A 109 -19.34 3.94 -1.75
C ALA A 109 -18.23 4.24 -2.79
N GLN A 110 -17.14 4.89 -2.37
CA GLN A 110 -15.98 5.12 -3.24
C GLN A 110 -15.28 3.82 -3.61
N MET A 111 -15.17 2.87 -2.66
CA MET A 111 -14.58 1.56 -2.91
C MET A 111 -15.41 0.76 -3.91
N GLU A 112 -16.74 0.76 -3.75
CA GLU A 112 -17.70 0.16 -4.67
C GLU A 112 -17.56 0.77 -6.07
N GLN A 113 -17.57 2.09 -6.17
CA GLN A 113 -17.40 2.78 -7.45
C GLN A 113 -16.08 2.41 -8.14
N LEU A 114 -14.97 2.44 -7.39
CA LEU A 114 -13.64 2.10 -7.92
C LEU A 114 -13.58 0.65 -8.44
N PHE A 115 -14.21 -0.29 -7.73
CA PHE A 115 -14.33 -1.67 -8.20
C PHE A 115 -15.09 -1.75 -9.53
N PHE A 116 -16.26 -1.11 -9.61
CA PHE A 116 -17.08 -1.17 -10.82
C PHE A 116 -16.42 -0.52 -12.03
N ASP A 117 -15.76 0.61 -11.85
CA ASP A 117 -15.05 1.31 -12.93
C ASP A 117 -13.91 0.45 -13.49
N ARG A 118 -13.18 -0.25 -12.61
CA ARG A 118 -12.11 -1.18 -13.00
C ARG A 118 -12.65 -2.46 -13.64
N MET A 119 -13.72 -3.05 -13.11
CA MET A 119 -14.37 -4.21 -13.73
C MET A 119 -14.86 -3.87 -15.13
N ARG A 120 -15.54 -2.72 -15.30
CA ARG A 120 -16.01 -2.26 -16.61
C ARG A 120 -14.84 -2.11 -17.59
N THR A 121 -13.75 -1.50 -17.14
CA THR A 121 -12.53 -1.35 -17.94
C THR A 121 -11.94 -2.71 -18.33
N LEU A 122 -11.80 -3.64 -17.38
CA LEU A 122 -11.26 -4.97 -17.62
C LEU A 122 -12.11 -5.76 -18.62
N LEU A 123 -13.43 -5.84 -18.40
CA LEU A 123 -14.33 -6.61 -19.26
C LEU A 123 -14.39 -6.03 -20.69
N SER A 124 -14.33 -4.70 -20.82
CA SER A 124 -14.28 -4.06 -22.14
C SER A 124 -13.06 -4.47 -22.96
N ARG A 125 -11.90 -4.68 -22.32
CA ARG A 125 -10.66 -5.11 -22.98
C ARG A 125 -10.75 -6.54 -23.52
N ILE A 126 -11.53 -7.39 -22.88
CA ILE A 126 -11.70 -8.80 -23.27
C ILE A 126 -13.02 -9.05 -24.02
N SER A 127 -13.69 -7.99 -24.46
CA SER A 127 -14.99 -8.04 -25.17
C SER A 127 -16.10 -8.80 -24.41
N CYS A 128 -16.04 -8.76 -23.08
CA CYS A 128 -17.01 -9.41 -22.21
C CYS A 128 -18.13 -8.43 -21.79
N PRO A 129 -19.41 -8.84 -21.80
CA PRO A 129 -20.49 -7.98 -21.35
C PRO A 129 -20.38 -7.66 -19.85
N PHE A 130 -20.64 -6.41 -19.49
CA PHE A 130 -20.70 -5.96 -18.10
C PHE A 130 -22.17 -5.81 -17.66
N ASN A 131 -22.61 -6.64 -16.71
CA ASN A 131 -23.95 -6.57 -16.13
C ASN A 131 -23.91 -5.91 -14.74
N ALA A 132 -24.21 -4.61 -14.68
CA ALA A 132 -24.13 -3.84 -13.44
C ALA A 132 -24.97 -4.42 -12.29
N THR A 133 -26.15 -4.98 -12.58
CA THR A 133 -27.04 -5.55 -11.56
C THR A 133 -26.46 -6.84 -10.98
N ALA A 134 -25.97 -7.73 -11.83
CA ALA A 134 -25.36 -8.98 -11.40
C ALA A 134 -24.06 -8.75 -10.61
N PHE A 135 -23.19 -7.83 -11.08
CA PHE A 135 -21.99 -7.47 -10.34
C PHE A 135 -22.30 -6.79 -9.00
N ARG A 136 -23.39 -6.00 -8.89
CA ARG A 136 -23.88 -5.50 -7.59
C ARG A 136 -24.33 -6.62 -6.67
N SER A 137 -24.98 -7.65 -7.20
CA SER A 137 -25.32 -8.84 -6.42
C SER A 137 -24.05 -9.50 -5.87
N VAL A 138 -23.04 -9.73 -6.71
CA VAL A 138 -21.77 -10.34 -6.26
C VAL A 138 -21.05 -9.48 -5.23
N TRP A 139 -20.98 -8.17 -5.48
CA TRP A 139 -20.37 -7.22 -4.55
C TRP A 139 -21.03 -7.23 -3.16
N LYS A 140 -22.36 -7.16 -3.09
CA LYS A 140 -23.10 -7.00 -1.81
C LYS A 140 -23.61 -8.30 -1.23
N ILE A 141 -24.34 -9.08 -2.01
CA ILE A 141 -25.08 -10.26 -1.54
C ILE A 141 -24.13 -11.44 -1.33
N HIS A 142 -23.21 -11.66 -2.28
CA HIS A 142 -22.26 -12.76 -2.21
C HIS A 142 -20.97 -12.42 -1.44
N GLY A 143 -20.95 -11.26 -0.75
CA GLY A 143 -19.88 -10.91 0.19
C GLY A 143 -18.53 -10.55 -0.44
N LEU A 144 -18.44 -10.34 -1.76
CA LEU A 144 -17.16 -10.01 -2.40
C LEU A 144 -16.55 -8.72 -1.83
N LYS A 145 -17.37 -7.75 -1.40
CA LYS A 145 -16.90 -6.51 -0.77
C LYS A 145 -16.12 -6.75 0.53
N GLU A 146 -16.40 -7.82 1.26
CA GLU A 146 -15.83 -8.09 2.59
C GLU A 146 -14.32 -8.39 2.52
N PHE A 147 -13.81 -8.75 1.34
CA PHE A 147 -12.39 -8.97 1.09
C PHE A 147 -11.58 -7.67 0.94
N PHE A 148 -12.23 -6.53 0.70
CA PHE A 148 -11.56 -5.27 0.38
C PHE A 148 -11.64 -4.27 1.53
N LYS A 149 -10.58 -4.23 2.35
CA LYS A 149 -10.46 -3.25 3.45
C LYS A 149 -9.78 -1.97 3.01
N SER A 150 -9.03 -2.03 1.92
CA SER A 150 -8.25 -0.90 1.39
C SER A 150 -8.20 -0.90 -0.12
N VAL A 151 -7.83 0.25 -0.70
CA VAL A 151 -7.52 0.35 -2.14
C VAL A 151 -6.36 -0.58 -2.53
N ARG A 152 -5.43 -0.87 -1.60
CA ARG A 152 -4.32 -1.81 -1.82
C ARG A 152 -4.84 -3.23 -2.03
N ASP A 153 -5.84 -3.66 -1.27
CA ASP A 153 -6.47 -4.97 -1.44
C ASP A 153 -7.15 -5.05 -2.80
N LEU A 154 -7.94 -4.02 -3.15
CA LEU A 154 -8.56 -3.93 -4.46
C LEU A 154 -7.53 -4.01 -5.60
N ASN A 155 -6.40 -3.29 -5.48
CA ASN A 155 -5.29 -3.34 -6.44
C ASN A 155 -4.74 -4.75 -6.58
N ARG A 156 -4.46 -5.44 -5.47
CA ARG A 156 -3.91 -6.80 -5.47
C ARG A 156 -4.85 -7.78 -6.18
N TYR A 157 -6.14 -7.69 -5.89
CA TYR A 157 -7.16 -8.51 -6.54
C TYR A 157 -7.23 -8.26 -8.04
N PHE A 158 -7.30 -7.01 -8.49
CA PHE A 158 -7.33 -6.71 -9.91
C PHE A 158 -6.05 -7.10 -10.63
N ASN A 159 -4.89 -6.98 -9.99
CA ASN A 159 -3.63 -7.42 -10.56
C ASN A 159 -3.69 -8.92 -10.88
N ASN A 160 -4.17 -9.75 -9.95
CA ASN A 160 -4.37 -11.18 -10.20
C ASN A 160 -5.42 -11.42 -11.30
N LEU A 161 -6.55 -10.74 -11.21
CA LEU A 161 -7.68 -10.89 -12.13
C LEU A 161 -7.32 -10.52 -13.58
N ILE A 162 -6.48 -9.51 -13.79
CA ILE A 162 -6.01 -9.09 -15.12
C ILE A 162 -5.20 -10.22 -15.79
N PHE A 163 -4.50 -11.06 -15.03
CA PHE A 163 -3.78 -12.21 -15.59
C PHE A 163 -4.67 -13.44 -15.75
N SER A 164 -5.59 -13.68 -14.83
CA SER A 164 -6.36 -14.93 -14.77
C SER A 164 -7.62 -14.89 -15.64
N LEU A 165 -8.43 -13.82 -15.55
CA LEU A 165 -9.74 -13.75 -16.20
C LEU A 165 -9.69 -13.80 -17.74
N PRO A 166 -8.79 -13.07 -18.45
CA PRO A 166 -8.85 -13.02 -19.92
C PRO A 166 -8.74 -14.37 -20.62
N ASN A 167 -8.03 -15.32 -20.00
CA ASN A 167 -7.76 -16.63 -20.59
C ASN A 167 -8.94 -17.60 -20.45
N ILE A 168 -9.87 -17.36 -19.53
CA ILE A 168 -10.92 -18.32 -19.16
C ILE A 168 -12.32 -17.70 -19.12
N ALA A 169 -12.45 -16.39 -19.37
CA ALA A 169 -13.70 -15.64 -19.17
C ALA A 169 -14.93 -16.21 -19.90
N TRP A 170 -14.71 -16.95 -20.98
CA TRP A 170 -15.74 -17.62 -21.79
C TRP A 170 -15.96 -19.09 -21.41
N GLU A 171 -15.09 -19.66 -20.58
CA GLU A 171 -15.12 -21.07 -20.16
C GLU A 171 -15.70 -21.24 -18.75
N VAL A 172 -15.82 -20.14 -17.99
CA VAL A 172 -16.26 -20.17 -16.59
C VAL A 172 -17.44 -19.23 -16.32
N ASN A 173 -18.18 -19.53 -15.25
CA ASN A 173 -19.08 -18.55 -14.67
C ASN A 173 -18.26 -17.43 -14.05
N GLN A 174 -18.42 -16.21 -14.58
CA GLN A 174 -17.62 -15.06 -14.17
C GLN A 174 -17.85 -14.69 -12.72
N PHE A 175 -19.06 -14.82 -12.20
CA PHE A 175 -19.39 -14.44 -10.83
C PHE A 175 -18.77 -15.38 -9.81
N ASP A 176 -18.86 -16.69 -10.06
CA ASP A 176 -18.18 -17.71 -9.23
C ASP A 176 -16.67 -17.50 -9.27
N PHE A 177 -16.12 -17.25 -10.46
CA PHE A 177 -14.70 -17.02 -10.64
C PHE A 177 -14.19 -15.78 -9.88
N LEU A 178 -14.95 -14.67 -9.89
CA LEU A 178 -14.57 -13.46 -9.16
C LEU A 178 -14.46 -13.69 -7.66
N VAL A 179 -15.38 -14.48 -7.08
CA VAL A 179 -15.34 -14.83 -5.65
C VAL A 179 -14.21 -15.81 -5.37
N LEU A 180 -14.03 -16.83 -6.20
CA LEU A 180 -12.91 -17.78 -6.07
C LEU A 180 -11.55 -17.08 -6.16
N GLU A 181 -11.39 -16.12 -7.06
CA GLU A 181 -10.16 -15.34 -7.19
C GLU A 181 -9.91 -14.46 -5.95
N ALA A 182 -10.98 -13.96 -5.31
CA ALA A 182 -10.86 -13.21 -4.07
C ALA A 182 -10.43 -14.12 -2.91
N ILE A 183 -11.08 -15.28 -2.75
CA ILE A 183 -10.70 -16.29 -1.76
C ILE A 183 -9.24 -16.69 -1.98
N LYS A 184 -8.85 -17.04 -3.21
CA LYS A 184 -7.46 -17.37 -3.55
C LYS A 184 -6.46 -16.26 -3.20
N THR A 185 -6.84 -14.99 -3.37
CA THR A 185 -5.95 -13.84 -3.16
C THR A 185 -5.76 -13.51 -1.68
N PHE A 186 -6.81 -13.66 -0.86
CA PHE A 186 -6.83 -13.19 0.53
C PHE A 186 -6.90 -14.30 1.58
N ASP A 187 -7.29 -15.51 1.18
CA ASP A 187 -7.46 -16.69 2.02
C ASP A 187 -7.03 -17.97 1.26
N ALA A 188 -5.71 -18.08 1.07
CA ALA A 188 -5.11 -19.20 0.35
C ALA A 188 -5.42 -20.55 1.00
N GLU A 189 -5.57 -20.59 2.32
CA GLU A 189 -5.87 -21.82 3.06
C GLU A 189 -7.27 -22.33 2.71
N THR A 190 -8.28 -21.46 2.78
CA THR A 190 -9.65 -21.81 2.37
C THR A 190 -9.69 -22.22 0.90
N TYR A 191 -8.98 -21.53 0.01
CA TYR A 191 -8.88 -21.93 -1.39
C TYR A 191 -8.32 -23.36 -1.55
N HIS A 192 -7.25 -23.69 -0.83
CA HIS A 192 -6.67 -25.04 -0.86
C HIS A 192 -7.62 -26.11 -0.30
N ARG A 193 -8.34 -25.81 0.79
CA ARG A 193 -9.37 -26.71 1.34
C ARG A 193 -10.54 -26.93 0.38
N MET A 194 -10.94 -25.90 -0.37
CA MET A 194 -11.96 -26.04 -1.41
C MET A 194 -11.47 -26.93 -2.56
N TYR A 195 -10.23 -26.71 -2.99
CA TYR A 195 -9.65 -27.50 -4.08
C TYR A 195 -9.48 -28.98 -3.70
N SER A 196 -9.02 -29.30 -2.48
CA SER A 196 -8.86 -30.68 -2.03
C SER A 196 -10.20 -31.43 -1.89
N ASN A 197 -11.31 -30.70 -1.69
CA ASN A 197 -12.65 -31.26 -1.51
C ASN A 197 -13.60 -30.97 -2.69
N ILE A 198 -13.06 -30.68 -3.88
CA ILE A 198 -13.83 -30.23 -5.06
C ILE A 198 -15.01 -31.16 -5.42
N ILE A 199 -14.85 -32.47 -5.21
CA ILE A 199 -15.89 -33.48 -5.50
C ILE A 199 -17.11 -33.29 -4.59
N GLU A 200 -16.90 -32.97 -3.32
CA GLU A 200 -18.00 -32.76 -2.37
C GLU A 200 -18.70 -31.42 -2.63
N ILE A 201 -17.93 -30.38 -2.94
CA ILE A 201 -18.45 -29.04 -3.25
C ILE A 201 -19.29 -29.07 -4.54
N ASN A 202 -18.83 -29.77 -5.58
CA ASN A 202 -19.58 -29.92 -6.83
C ASN A 202 -20.94 -30.61 -6.65
N ARG A 203 -21.09 -31.47 -5.62
CA ARG A 203 -22.38 -32.13 -5.34
C ARG A 203 -23.38 -31.25 -4.60
N LYS A 204 -22.91 -30.23 -3.89
CA LYS A 204 -23.75 -29.34 -3.07
C LYS A 204 -23.93 -27.95 -3.68
N GLY A 205 -23.23 -27.61 -4.76
CA GLY A 205 -23.28 -26.28 -5.39
C GLY A 205 -22.57 -25.23 -4.53
N ILE A 206 -21.74 -24.38 -5.16
CA ILE A 206 -20.91 -23.37 -4.48
C ILE A 206 -21.73 -22.47 -3.55
N TRP A 207 -23.00 -22.23 -3.88
CA TRP A 207 -23.89 -21.30 -3.17
C TRP A 207 -24.76 -21.94 -2.08
N GLU A 208 -25.05 -23.24 -2.15
CA GLU A 208 -25.76 -23.98 -1.09
C GLU A 208 -24.79 -24.38 0.05
N SER A 209 -23.50 -24.53 -0.26
CA SER A 209 -22.44 -24.88 0.69
C SER A 209 -21.83 -23.71 1.49
N ILE A 210 -22.21 -22.45 1.24
CA ILE A 210 -21.84 -21.32 2.14
C ILE A 210 -22.86 -21.19 3.29
N SER A 211 -23.69 -22.21 3.50
CA SER A 211 -24.16 -22.54 4.84
C SER A 211 -22.97 -23.11 5.60
N LEU A 212 -22.03 -22.24 6.00
CA LEU A 212 -20.79 -22.64 6.67
C LEU A 212 -21.15 -23.41 7.94
N ASP A 213 -21.07 -24.73 7.85
CA ASP A 213 -21.09 -25.60 9.01
C ASP A 213 -19.89 -25.19 9.86
N LYS A 214 -20.11 -24.84 11.13
CA LYS A 214 -19.07 -24.24 11.99
C LYS A 214 -17.80 -25.10 12.04
N ALA A 215 -17.92 -26.40 11.77
CA ALA A 215 -16.82 -27.36 11.67
C ALA A 215 -15.86 -27.12 10.49
N PHE A 216 -16.28 -26.53 9.37
CA PHE A 216 -15.42 -26.27 8.20
C PHE A 216 -14.55 -25.02 8.35
N ILE A 217 -14.95 -24.09 9.23
CA ILE A 217 -14.18 -22.87 9.54
C ILE A 217 -13.18 -23.12 10.69
N SER A 218 -13.46 -24.07 11.58
CA SER A 218 -12.80 -24.15 12.89
C SER A 218 -11.77 -25.29 13.04
N GLN A 219 -11.18 -25.80 11.95
CA GLN A 219 -10.12 -26.81 12.01
C GLN A 219 -8.94 -26.45 11.13
#